data_AF-A0A1Z8KVC8-F1
#
_entry.id   AF-A0A1Z8KVC8-F1
#
_cell.length_a   1.000
_cell.length_b   1.000
_cell.length_c   1.000
_cell.angle_alpha   90.00
_cell.angle_beta   90.00
_cell.angle_gamma   90.00
#
_symmetry.space_group_name_H-M   'P 1'
#
loop_
_entity.id
_entity.type
_entity.pdbx_description
1 polymer ?
#
loop_
_entity_poly.entity_id
_entity_poly.type
_entity_poly.pdbx_seq_one_letter_code
_entity_poly.pdbx_strand_id
1 'polypeptide(L)' 'WGYGRAGWCPGQDVHPMITDITDYVATGEENVMQYSACRESWNGCVDPPVCPPNDCYCPEIAVSSYIIIWK' A
#
# COMPACT_ATOMS: atom_id res chain seq x y z
N TRP A 1 -7.32 -14.56 -16.81
CA TRP A 1 -6.13 -14.28 -15.98
C TRP A 1 -6.24 -15.17 -14.76
N GLY A 2 -5.56 -16.32 -14.75
CA GLY A 2 -5.91 -17.44 -13.84
C GLY A 2 -5.33 -17.37 -12.42
N TYR A 3 -4.42 -16.43 -12.16
CA TYR A 3 -3.78 -16.27 -10.85
C TYR A 3 -4.17 -14.92 -10.25
N GLY A 4 -4.63 -14.94 -8.99
CA GLY A 4 -4.83 -13.71 -8.21
C GLY A 4 -3.50 -13.00 -7.98
N ARG A 5 -3.54 -11.67 -7.92
CA ARG A 5 -2.38 -10.84 -7.56
C ARG A 5 -2.66 -10.15 -6.23
N ALA A 6 -1.62 -9.60 -5.61
CA ALA A 6 -1.71 -8.91 -4.34
C ALA A 6 -2.53 -7.61 -4.47
N GLY A 7 -3.86 -7.70 -4.37
CA GLY A 7 -4.77 -6.56 -4.33
C GLY A 7 -5.21 -6.00 -5.69
N TRP A 8 -4.93 -6.67 -6.82
CA TRP A 8 -5.33 -6.18 -8.14
C TRP A 8 -5.53 -7.29 -9.18
N CYS A 9 -6.24 -6.97 -10.26
CA CYS A 9 -6.55 -7.88 -11.36
C CYS A 9 -6.44 -7.17 -12.71
N PRO A 10 -5.91 -7.80 -13.78
CA PRO A 10 -5.90 -7.19 -15.11
C PRO A 10 -7.31 -6.85 -15.60
N GLY A 11 -7.51 -5.60 -16.04
CA GLY A 11 -8.80 -5.12 -16.53
C GLY A 11 -9.81 -4.77 -15.44
N GLN A 12 -9.37 -4.60 -14.20
CA GLN A 12 -10.19 -4.14 -13.08
C GLN A 12 -9.51 -2.98 -12.35
N ASP A 13 -10.33 -2.05 -11.88
CA ASP A 13 -9.86 -0.98 -11.01
C ASP A 13 -9.41 -1.53 -9.66
N VAL A 14 -8.32 -0.97 -9.13
CA VAL A 14 -7.85 -1.28 -7.77
C VAL A 14 -8.80 -0.63 -6.77
N HIS A 15 -9.35 -1.43 -5.86
CA HIS A 15 -10.23 -0.91 -4.83
C HIS A 15 -9.39 -0.26 -3.71
N PRO A 16 -9.72 0.96 -3.27
CA PRO A 16 -8.98 1.63 -2.21
C PRO A 16 -9.26 0.97 -0.85
N MET A 17 -8.25 0.98 0.02
CA MET A 17 -8.47 0.72 1.44
C MET A 17 -9.05 1.99 2.09
N ILE A 18 -10.22 1.87 2.70
CA ILE A 18 -10.90 2.97 3.40
C ILE A 18 -10.88 2.65 4.89
N THR A 19 -10.44 3.60 5.69
CA THR A 19 -10.42 3.51 7.15
C THR A 19 -10.88 4.83 7.73
N ASP A 20 -11.83 4.77 8.66
CA ASP A 20 -12.28 5.95 9.39
C ASP A 20 -11.21 6.32 10.43
N ILE A 21 -10.70 7.54 10.33
CA ILE A 21 -9.66 8.08 11.21
C ILE A 21 -10.18 9.26 12.03
N THR A 22 -11.50 9.52 12.04
CA THR A 22 -12.11 10.70 12.66
C THR A 22 -11.66 10.90 14.10
N ASP A 23 -11.63 9.83 14.89
CA ASP A 23 -11.25 9.87 16.31
C ASP A 23 -9.73 9.87 16.55
N TYR A 24 -8.93 9.76 15.50
CA TYR A 24 -7.47 9.70 15.55
C TYR A 24 -6.80 10.98 15.04
N VAL A 25 -7.59 11.96 14.59
CA VAL A 25 -7.09 13.21 14.01
C VAL A 25 -7.56 14.40 14.84
N ALA A 26 -6.62 15.22 15.28
CA ALA A 26 -6.91 16.50 15.94
C ALA A 26 -6.76 17.65 14.92
N THR A 27 -7.87 18.31 14.58
CA THR A 27 -7.83 19.44 13.63
C THR A 27 -7.13 20.64 14.25
N GLY A 28 -6.12 21.18 13.56
CA GLY A 28 -5.32 22.32 14.03
C GLY A 28 -4.05 21.92 14.78
N GLU A 29 -3.83 20.62 15.01
CA GLU A 29 -2.62 20.07 15.60
C GLU A 29 -1.77 19.31 14.56
N GLU A 30 -0.55 18.93 14.95
CA GLU A 30 0.29 18.07 14.13
C GLU A 30 -0.19 16.61 14.22
N ASN A 31 -0.47 16.02 13.07
CA ASN A 31 -0.86 14.62 12.94
C ASN A 31 0.13 13.91 12.01
N VAL A 32 0.65 12.75 12.40
CA VAL A 32 1.64 11.99 11.62
C VAL A 32 0.99 10.74 11.03
N MET A 33 0.99 10.63 9.71
CA MET A 33 0.62 9.41 8.98
C MET A 33 1.88 8.71 8.48
N GLN A 34 2.04 7.44 8.86
CA GLN A 34 3.15 6.61 8.42
C GLN A 34 2.64 5.40 7.66
N TYR A 35 3.28 5.10 6.54
CA TYR A 35 3.09 3.85 5.80
C TYR A 35 4.34 2.99 5.93
N SER A 36 4.16 1.71 6.26
CA SER A 36 5.21 0.70 6.23
C SER A 36 4.70 -0.51 5.46
N ALA A 37 5.60 -1.09 4.67
CA ALA A 37 5.35 -2.33 3.95
C ALA A 37 6.58 -3.20 4.05
N CYS A 38 6.35 -4.51 4.10
CA CYS A 38 7.42 -5.47 3.92
C CYS A 38 6.95 -6.71 3.19
N ARG A 39 7.93 -7.45 2.69
CA ARG A 39 7.67 -8.75 2.08
C ARG A 39 7.36 -9.73 3.20
N GLU A 40 6.15 -10.28 3.19
CA GLU A 40 5.73 -11.31 4.12
C GLU A 40 6.19 -12.68 3.58
N SER A 41 6.78 -13.49 4.46
CA SER A 41 7.18 -14.86 4.17
C SER A 41 6.91 -15.74 5.38
N TRP A 42 5.86 -16.56 5.27
CA TRP A 42 5.35 -17.51 6.27
C TRP A 42 4.80 -16.88 7.54
N ASN A 43 5.64 -16.23 8.35
CA ASN A 43 5.26 -15.60 9.62
C ASN A 43 6.19 -14.42 9.94
N GLY A 44 6.72 -13.75 8.91
CA GLY A 44 7.86 -12.86 9.09
C GLY A 44 8.00 -11.81 8.01
N CYS A 45 8.36 -10.62 8.47
CA CYS A 45 8.79 -9.51 7.66
C CYS A 45 10.23 -9.78 7.21
N VAL A 46 10.43 -10.04 5.92
CA VAL A 46 11.75 -10.34 5.35
C VAL A 46 12.19 -9.22 4.41
N ASP A 47 13.48 -9.25 4.05
CA ASP A 47 14.06 -8.29 3.12
C ASP A 47 13.28 -8.26 1.79
N PRO A 48 13.03 -7.05 1.24
CA PRO A 48 12.34 -6.92 -0.03
C PRO A 48 13.17 -7.57 -1.14
N PRO A 49 12.51 -8.04 -2.23
CA PRO A 49 13.23 -8.60 -3.35
C PRO A 49 14.08 -7.52 -4.03
N VAL A 50 15.29 -7.89 -4.45
CA VAL A 50 16.18 -7.01 -5.21
C VAL A 50 15.73 -6.93 -6.67
N CYS A 51 16.02 -5.80 -7.33
CA CYS A 51 15.82 -5.66 -8.77
C CYS A 51 16.57 -6.78 -9.52
N PRO A 52 15.92 -7.46 -10.49
CA PRO A 52 16.60 -8.49 -11.25
C PRO A 52 17.69 -7.87 -12.13
N PRO A 53 18.82 -8.56 -12.38
CA PRO A 53 19.74 -8.15 -13.42
C PRO A 53 19.06 -8.29 -14.80
N ASN A 54 19.43 -7.43 -15.76
CA ASN A 54 18.93 -7.38 -17.17
C ASN A 54 17.63 -6.58 -17.40
N ASP A 55 17.49 -5.38 -16.83
CA ASP A 55 16.40 -4.43 -17.12
C ASP A 55 14.98 -4.99 -16.94
N CYS A 56 14.84 -6.08 -16.18
CA CYS A 56 13.53 -6.58 -15.80
C CYS A 56 12.90 -5.63 -14.77
N TYR A 57 11.57 -5.55 -14.80
CA TYR A 57 10.83 -4.66 -13.92
C TYR A 57 11.13 -4.94 -12.44
N CYS A 58 11.54 -3.91 -11.71
CA CYS A 58 11.81 -3.99 -10.28
C CYS A 58 10.50 -4.23 -9.51
N PRO A 59 10.53 -5.01 -8.43
CA PRO A 59 9.38 -5.14 -7.55
C PRO A 59 9.11 -3.81 -6.85
N GLU A 60 7.91 -3.25 -7.05
CA GLU A 60 7.47 -2.00 -6.43
C GLU A 60 6.03 -2.08 -5.95
N ILE A 61 5.68 -1.20 -5.00
CA ILE A 61 4.31 -0.95 -4.58
C ILE A 61 4.00 0.50 -4.94
N ALA A 62 3.19 0.70 -5.98
CA ALA A 62 2.67 2.02 -6.32
C ALA A 62 1.57 2.41 -5.33
N VAL A 63 1.83 3.43 -4.51
CA VAL A 63 0.90 3.89 -3.46
C VAL A 63 0.49 5.33 -3.71
N SER A 64 -0.81 5.59 -3.58
CA SER A 64 -1.38 6.92 -3.44
C SER A 64 -2.33 6.90 -2.24
N SER A 65 -2.27 7.94 -1.41
CA SER A 65 -3.08 8.05 -0.20
C SER A 65 -3.66 9.45 -0.09
N TYR A 66 -4.91 9.54 0.36
CA TYR A 66 -5.64 10.79 0.50
C TYR A 66 -6.40 10.78 1.82
N ILE A 67 -6.46 11.93 2.48
CA ILE A 67 -7.33 12.14 3.64
C ILE A 67 -8.52 12.95 3.15
N ILE A 68 -9.71 12.44 3.40
CA ILE A 68 -10.96 13.13 3.08
C ILE A 68 -11.49 13.71 4.39
N ILE A 69 -11.54 15.04 4.48
CA ILE A 69 -12.17 15.75 5.59
C ILE A 69 -13.44 16.40 5.05
N TRP A 70 -14.58 16.03 5.60
CA TRP A 70 -15.86 16.67 5.31
C TRP A 70 -16.41 17.30 6.59
N LYS A 71 -17.10 18.43 6.45
CA LYS A 71 -17.77 19.16 7.52
C LYS A 71 -19.23 19.35 7.18
#